data_AF-A0A2G5IWH0-F1
#
_entry.id   AF-A0A2G5IWH0-F1
#
_cell.length_a   1.000
_cell.length_b   1.000
_cell.length_c   1.000
_cell.angle_alpha   90.00
_cell.angle_beta   90.00
_cell.angle_gamma   90.00
#
_symmetry.space_group_name_H-M   'P 1'
#
loop_
_entity.id
_entity.type
_entity.pdbx_description
1 polymer ?
#
loop_
_entity_poly.entity_id
_entity_poly.type
_entity_poly.pdbx_seq_one_letter_code
_entity_poly.pdbx_strand_id
1 'polypeptide(L)'
;MGTPEGARAATHYTTKPHGNFTLDIGEQKHEVLPHLGLGAIRWDASAPTELLITGQCTLGAYPRDALVVPLTSDQGETAAFPAAQTQHADAFTVRVPVPALSAGVWGGELRVGEWSVPLPALPQKLIPAKWRRRGLPWYAKALPSSGRPGSGDERFALQVSKTDLVKAVVGRPATSALSWGTHQVKSGAPYKDLTFP
;
A
#
# COMPACT_ATOMS: atom_id res chain seq x y z
N MET A 1 8.39 -12.74 35.99
CA MET A 1 7.69 -11.46 35.78
C MET A 1 8.31 -10.80 34.56
N GLY A 2 7.67 -10.92 33.39
CA GLY A 2 8.12 -10.28 32.17
C GLY A 2 7.48 -8.90 32.04
N THR A 3 8.29 -7.88 31.83
CA THR A 3 7.81 -6.53 31.49
C THR A 3 7.15 -6.60 30.11
N PRO A 4 5.93 -6.07 29.90
CA PRO A 4 5.37 -5.99 28.57
C PRO A 4 6.20 -5.02 27.70
N GLU A 5 6.62 -5.51 26.53
CA GLU A 5 7.17 -4.72 25.44
C GLU A 5 6.01 -3.92 24.81
N GLY A 6 5.88 -2.67 25.22
CA GLY A 6 4.87 -1.73 24.71
C GLY A 6 5.45 -0.32 24.61
N ALA A 7 4.90 0.50 23.71
CA ALA A 7 5.35 1.88 23.49
C ALA A 7 5.10 2.73 24.74
N ARG A 8 6.17 3.19 25.38
CA ARG A 8 6.10 3.98 26.63
C ARG A 8 6.11 5.46 26.31
N ALA A 9 5.12 6.19 26.83
CA ALA A 9 5.18 7.65 26.83
C ALA A 9 5.96 8.17 28.03
N ALA A 10 6.78 9.18 27.77
CA ALA A 10 7.56 9.92 28.74
C ALA A 10 6.99 11.32 28.84
N THR A 11 6.45 11.70 30.00
CA THR A 11 6.07 13.11 30.23
C THR A 11 7.18 13.80 31.01
N HIS A 12 7.73 14.88 30.45
CA HIS A 12 8.77 15.66 31.09
C HIS A 12 8.15 16.75 31.96
N TYR A 13 8.46 16.73 33.26
CA TYR A 13 8.12 17.81 34.16
C TYR A 13 9.38 18.32 34.85
N THR A 14 9.66 19.62 34.70
CA THR A 14 10.69 20.31 35.48
C THR A 14 10.06 20.86 36.75
N THR A 15 10.45 20.35 37.92
CA THR A 15 10.07 20.98 39.19
C THR A 15 11.07 22.09 39.51
N LYS A 16 10.59 23.32 39.75
CA LYS A 16 11.42 24.40 40.34
C LYS A 16 11.44 24.21 41.86
N PRO A 17 12.54 24.48 42.59
CA PRO A 17 13.79 25.11 42.16
C PRO A 17 14.96 24.13 41.92
N HIS A 18 14.75 22.82 42.07
CA HIS A 18 15.82 21.83 41.98
C HIS A 18 15.69 21.04 40.69
N GLY A 19 16.70 21.12 39.82
CA GLY A 19 16.80 20.44 38.52
C GLY A 19 16.93 18.91 38.61
N ASN A 20 16.12 18.28 39.46
CA ASN A 20 15.99 16.84 39.50
C ASN A 20 15.07 16.42 38.36
N PHE A 21 15.63 15.66 37.44
CA PHE A 21 14.91 15.05 36.33
C PHE A 21 14.05 13.91 36.89
N THR A 22 12.74 14.12 36.93
CA THR A 22 11.80 13.03 37.23
C THR A 22 11.10 12.65 35.93
N LEU A 23 11.42 11.46 35.44
CA LEU A 23 10.71 10.83 34.33
C LEU A 23 9.57 9.99 34.92
N ASP A 24 8.34 10.47 34.79
CA ASP A 24 7.17 9.67 35.15
C ASP A 24 6.81 8.75 33.98
N ILE A 25 7.11 7.45 34.14
CA ILE A 25 6.71 6.40 33.19
C ILE A 25 5.41 5.78 33.73
N GLY A 26 4.31 6.50 33.55
CA GLY A 26 2.98 6.05 33.95
C GLY A 26 2.02 6.08 32.77
N GLU A 27 1.84 4.95 32.08
CA GLU A 27 0.89 4.79 30.96
C GLU A 27 -0.57 5.11 31.35
N GLN A 28 -0.90 5.23 32.64
CA GLN A 28 -2.29 5.39 33.11
C GLN A 28 -2.73 6.82 33.40
N LYS A 29 -1.84 7.81 33.53
CA LYS A 29 -2.25 9.16 33.97
C LYS A 29 -2.51 10.13 32.82
N HIS A 30 -1.88 9.92 31.66
CA HIS A 30 -2.01 10.78 30.50
C HIS A 30 -2.20 9.94 29.24
N GLU A 31 -3.27 10.22 28.49
CA GLU A 31 -3.48 9.61 27.19
C GLU A 31 -2.35 10.06 26.24
N VAL A 32 -1.68 9.08 25.65
CA VAL A 32 -0.60 9.32 24.69
C VAL A 32 -1.25 9.57 23.33
N LEU A 33 -1.22 10.82 22.88
CA LEU A 33 -1.73 11.13 21.55
C LEU A 33 -0.89 10.41 20.48
N PRO A 34 -1.54 9.75 19.50
CA PRO A 34 -0.82 9.17 18.38
C PRO A 34 -0.23 10.30 17.53
N HIS A 35 1.08 10.51 17.66
CA HIS A 35 1.79 11.54 16.90
C HIS A 35 2.05 11.14 15.45
N LEU A 36 1.89 9.85 15.11
CA LEU A 36 2.13 9.30 13.79
C LEU A 36 0.89 8.56 13.31
N GLY A 37 0.31 9.00 12.19
CA GLY A 37 -0.84 8.38 11.55
C GLY A 37 -0.54 8.06 10.10
N LEU A 38 -0.89 6.85 9.66
CA LEU A 38 -0.83 6.47 8.25
C LEU A 38 -2.19 6.70 7.61
N GLY A 39 -2.17 7.36 6.46
CA GLY A 39 -3.32 7.68 5.64
C GLY A 39 -3.51 6.72 4.47
N ALA A 40 -4.05 7.25 3.37
CA ALA A 40 -4.35 6.45 2.19
C ALA A 40 -3.06 6.05 1.44
N ILE A 41 -3.06 4.82 0.91
CA ILE A 41 -2.09 4.34 -0.07
C ILE A 41 -2.78 4.25 -1.43
N ARG A 42 -2.18 4.86 -2.47
CA ARG A 42 -2.72 4.89 -3.84
C ARG A 42 -1.63 5.08 -4.87
N TRP A 43 -1.90 4.79 -6.14
CA TRP A 43 -1.02 5.24 -7.22
C TRP A 43 -1.11 6.75 -7.41
N ASP A 44 0.01 7.38 -7.79
CA ASP A 44 0.00 8.76 -8.26
C ASP A 44 -0.74 8.84 -9.61
N ALA A 45 -1.70 9.76 -9.71
CA ALA A 45 -2.45 9.99 -10.95
C ALA A 45 -1.57 10.58 -12.06
N SER A 46 -0.54 11.34 -11.69
CA SER A 46 0.43 11.94 -12.63
C SER A 46 1.57 11.00 -13.01
N ALA A 47 1.87 10.02 -12.16
CA ALA A 47 2.91 9.03 -12.35
C ALA A 47 2.40 7.63 -11.94
N PRO A 48 1.71 6.88 -12.82
CA PRO A 48 1.01 5.64 -12.47
C PRO A 48 1.92 4.46 -12.10
N THR A 49 3.24 4.69 -12.01
CA THR A 49 4.25 3.76 -11.48
C THR A 49 4.88 4.29 -10.18
N GLU A 50 4.29 5.30 -9.56
CA GLU A 50 4.66 5.77 -8.22
C GLU A 50 3.53 5.45 -7.24
N LEU A 51 3.86 4.70 -6.19
CA LEU A 51 2.94 4.48 -5.09
C LEU A 51 3.08 5.64 -4.09
N LEU A 52 1.98 6.30 -3.80
CA LEU A 52 1.88 7.35 -2.81
C LEU A 52 1.42 6.75 -1.48
N ILE A 53 2.19 7.03 -0.43
CA ILE A 53 1.81 6.75 0.95
C ILE A 53 1.69 8.12 1.64
N THR A 54 0.51 8.40 2.19
CA THR A 54 0.24 9.66 2.90
C THR A 54 0.10 9.41 4.38
N GLY A 55 0.27 10.44 5.20
CA GLY A 55 0.05 10.33 6.63
C GLY A 55 0.19 11.66 7.36
N GLN A 56 0.08 11.59 8.68
CA GLN A 56 0.23 12.71 9.60
C GLN A 56 1.37 12.43 10.59
N CYS A 57 2.15 13.45 10.90
CA CYS A 57 3.22 13.45 11.88
C CYS A 57 3.14 14.78 12.64
N THR A 58 2.60 14.75 13.86
CA THR A 58 2.42 15.93 14.74
C THR A 58 3.60 16.12 15.71
N LEU A 59 4.72 15.43 15.46
CA LEU A 59 5.94 15.61 16.25
C LEU A 59 6.46 17.03 16.06
N GLY A 60 6.60 17.77 17.16
CA GLY A 60 6.95 19.20 17.13
C GLY A 60 8.28 19.55 16.44
N ALA A 61 9.20 18.59 16.35
CA ALA A 61 10.37 18.66 15.49
C ALA A 61 10.97 17.26 15.26
N TYR A 62 11.41 16.99 14.03
CA TYR A 62 12.30 15.87 13.70
C TYR A 62 13.24 16.30 12.57
N PRO A 63 14.44 15.70 12.46
CA PRO A 63 15.36 16.05 11.37
C PRO A 63 14.68 15.88 10.02
N ARG A 64 15.01 16.78 9.08
CA ARG A 64 14.68 16.58 7.66
C ARG A 64 15.22 15.20 7.27
N ASP A 65 14.38 14.39 6.62
CA ASP A 65 14.68 13.02 6.20
C ASP A 65 14.71 11.94 7.31
N ALA A 66 14.34 12.27 8.56
CA ALA A 66 14.23 11.24 9.62
C ALA A 66 13.01 10.32 9.46
N LEU A 67 11.98 10.78 8.73
CA LEU A 67 10.79 9.99 8.42
C LEU A 67 10.99 9.26 7.09
N VAL A 68 11.08 7.93 7.16
CA VAL A 68 11.39 7.08 6.00
C VAL A 68 10.45 5.88 5.94
N VAL A 69 10.17 5.42 4.73
CA VAL A 69 9.52 4.12 4.49
C VAL A 69 10.54 3.15 3.95
N PRO A 70 11.11 2.28 4.79
CA PRO A 70 11.81 1.10 4.31
C PRO A 70 10.80 0.08 3.79
N LEU A 71 11.09 -0.43 2.59
CA LEU A 71 10.49 -1.63 2.04
C LEU A 71 11.51 -2.76 2.08
N THR A 72 11.06 -3.96 2.41
CA THR A 72 11.90 -5.17 2.44
C THR A 72 11.25 -6.25 1.60
N SER A 73 12.00 -6.84 0.69
CA SER A 73 11.55 -7.95 -0.14
C SER A 73 11.60 -9.28 0.63
N ASP A 74 10.87 -10.27 0.13
CA ASP A 74 10.97 -11.69 0.52
C ASP A 74 12.36 -12.31 0.29
N GLN A 75 13.24 -11.62 -0.44
CA GLN A 75 14.64 -12.00 -0.66
C GLN A 75 15.62 -11.24 0.25
N GLY A 76 15.13 -10.38 1.13
CA GLY A 76 15.95 -9.58 2.05
C GLY A 76 16.53 -8.29 1.46
N GLU A 77 16.27 -7.98 0.18
CA GLU A 77 16.61 -6.67 -0.39
C GLU A 77 15.80 -5.56 0.29
N THR A 78 16.43 -4.41 0.53
CA THR A 78 15.80 -3.25 1.17
C THR A 78 15.87 -2.01 0.28
N ALA A 79 14.83 -1.18 0.32
CA ALA A 79 14.79 0.12 -0.35
C ALA A 79 14.12 1.13 0.58
N ALA A 80 14.72 2.30 0.78
CA ALA A 80 14.21 3.33 1.68
C ALA A 80 13.78 4.58 0.91
N PHE A 81 12.58 5.07 1.23
CA PHE A 81 11.99 6.23 0.56
C PHE A 81 11.71 7.33 1.60
N PRO A 82 12.32 8.53 1.47
CA PRO A 82 12.10 9.61 2.42
C PRO A 82 10.70 10.19 2.28
N ALA A 83 10.12 10.62 3.40
CA ALA A 83 8.88 11.36 3.42
C ALA A 83 9.14 12.85 3.14
N ALA A 84 8.41 13.41 2.18
CA ALA A 84 8.34 14.84 1.96
C ALA A 84 7.26 15.43 2.88
N GLN A 85 7.64 16.40 3.71
CA GLN A 85 6.69 17.20 4.48
C GLN A 85 6.00 18.21 3.58
N THR A 86 4.71 18.43 3.83
CA THR A 86 4.02 19.59 3.26
C THR A 86 4.37 20.83 4.09
N GLN A 87 4.78 21.93 3.45
CA GLN A 87 5.43 23.09 4.10
C GLN A 87 4.63 23.75 5.24
N HIS A 88 3.35 23.43 5.42
CA HIS A 88 2.44 24.07 6.37
C HIS A 88 1.52 23.11 7.11
N ALA A 89 1.74 21.80 7.02
CA ALA A 89 0.90 20.85 7.72
C ALA A 89 1.71 19.72 8.33
N ASP A 90 1.15 19.13 9.39
CA ASP A 90 1.56 17.86 9.96
C ASP A 90 1.42 16.70 8.97
N ALA A 91 1.12 16.95 7.69
CA ALA A 91 0.99 15.94 6.66
C ALA A 91 2.33 15.67 5.97
N PHE A 92 2.57 14.39 5.69
CA PHE A 92 3.69 13.92 4.88
C PHE A 92 3.21 13.08 3.70
N THR A 93 4.06 12.99 2.68
CA THR A 93 3.88 12.11 1.53
C THR A 93 5.18 11.39 1.21
N VAL A 94 5.10 10.08 1.01
CA VAL A 94 6.21 9.26 0.52
C VAL A 94 5.86 8.80 -0.89
N ARG A 95 6.83 8.93 -1.80
CA ARG A 95 6.74 8.46 -3.20
C ARG A 95 7.63 7.23 -3.36
N VAL A 96 7.03 6.11 -3.75
CA VAL A 96 7.75 4.87 -4.05
C VAL A 96 7.72 4.61 -5.55
N PRO A 97 8.82 4.89 -6.29
CA PRO A 97 8.93 4.52 -7.70
C PRO A 97 9.07 3.00 -7.84
N VAL A 98 7.97 2.29 -8.10
CA VAL A 98 8.00 0.82 -8.22
C VAL A 98 8.89 0.26 -9.33
N PRO A 99 9.24 0.99 -10.42
CA PRO A 99 10.22 0.51 -11.39
C PRO A 99 11.66 0.39 -10.83
N ALA A 100 11.95 1.05 -9.71
CA ALA A 100 13.24 0.96 -9.03
C ALA A 100 13.37 -0.31 -8.16
N LEU A 101 12.24 -0.94 -7.81
CA LEU A 101 12.22 -2.17 -7.03
C LEU A 101 12.57 -3.39 -7.89
N SER A 102 13.25 -4.36 -7.29
CA SER A 102 13.45 -5.68 -7.88
C SER A 102 12.17 -6.53 -7.83
N ALA A 103 12.17 -7.64 -8.56
CA ALA A 103 11.05 -8.57 -8.56
C ALA A 103 11.01 -9.34 -7.22
N GLY A 104 9.83 -9.39 -6.60
CA GLY A 104 9.63 -9.99 -5.29
C GLY A 104 8.36 -9.50 -4.63
N VAL A 105 8.11 -9.97 -3.41
CA VAL A 105 7.05 -9.47 -2.55
C VAL A 105 7.65 -8.52 -1.54
N TRP A 106 7.22 -7.27 -1.57
CA TRP A 106 7.71 -6.21 -0.71
C TRP A 106 6.76 -5.95 0.45
N GLY A 107 7.26 -6.10 1.67
CA GLY A 107 6.67 -5.58 2.91
C GLY A 107 7.17 -4.17 3.21
N GLY A 108 6.52 -3.47 4.13
CA GLY A 108 6.97 -2.12 4.49
C GLY A 108 6.47 -1.64 5.85
N GLU A 109 7.22 -0.71 6.41
CA GLU A 109 6.90 0.01 7.64
C GLU A 109 7.27 1.49 7.48
N LEU A 110 6.77 2.33 8.36
CA LEU A 110 7.17 3.72 8.51
C LEU A 110 8.13 3.81 9.69
N ARG A 111 9.28 4.45 9.51
CA ARG A 111 10.28 4.64 10.58
C ARG A 111 10.56 6.10 10.88
N VAL A 112 10.78 6.38 12.15
CA VAL A 112 11.33 7.64 12.69
C VAL A 112 12.42 7.29 13.69
N GLY A 113 13.68 7.39 13.29
CA GLY A 113 14.79 6.87 14.10
C GLY A 113 14.61 5.38 14.41
N GLU A 114 14.60 5.02 15.69
CA GLU A 114 14.41 3.64 16.16
C GLU A 114 12.94 3.21 16.22
N TRP A 115 12.00 4.13 16.02
CA TRP A 115 10.56 3.82 16.13
C TRP A 115 10.05 3.36 14.78
N SER A 116 9.25 2.29 14.77
CA SER A 116 8.58 1.82 13.56
C SER A 116 7.10 1.55 13.76
N VAL A 117 6.33 1.76 12.69
CA VAL A 117 4.90 1.46 12.61
C VAL A 117 4.65 0.70 11.31
N PRO A 118 3.99 -0.47 11.32
CA PRO A 118 3.74 -1.23 10.10
C PRO A 118 2.89 -0.43 9.10
N LEU A 119 3.18 -0.54 7.81
CA LEU A 119 2.31 0.07 6.79
C LEU A 119 0.95 -0.65 6.76
N PRO A 120 -0.16 0.07 6.52
CA PRO A 120 -1.45 -0.55 6.36
C PRO A 120 -1.47 -1.43 5.10
N ALA A 121 -2.35 -2.42 5.08
CA ALA A 121 -2.56 -3.23 3.90
C ALA A 121 -2.96 -2.39 2.69
N LEU A 122 -2.51 -2.83 1.51
CA LEU A 122 -2.86 -2.17 0.27
C LEU A 122 -4.36 -2.34 -0.02
N PRO A 123 -5.04 -1.32 -0.56
CA PRO A 123 -6.45 -1.44 -0.93
C PRO A 123 -6.67 -2.60 -1.90
N GLN A 124 -7.66 -3.47 -1.63
CA GLN A 124 -7.93 -4.63 -2.48
C GLN A 124 -8.28 -4.27 -3.93
N LYS A 125 -8.84 -3.07 -4.15
CA LYS A 125 -9.20 -2.53 -5.47
C LYS A 125 -8.09 -1.70 -6.11
N LEU A 126 -6.87 -1.75 -5.59
CA LEU A 126 -5.73 -1.03 -6.15
C LEU A 126 -5.36 -1.64 -7.52
N ILE A 127 -5.69 -0.92 -8.60
CA ILE A 127 -5.43 -1.36 -9.98
C ILE A 127 -3.93 -1.61 -10.17
N PRO A 128 -3.47 -2.73 -10.73
CA PRO A 128 -2.04 -2.98 -10.93
C PRO A 128 -1.35 -1.90 -11.78
N ALA A 129 -0.20 -1.39 -11.31
CA ALA A 129 0.69 -0.58 -12.12
C ALA A 129 1.42 -1.47 -13.14
N LYS A 130 1.63 -0.98 -14.36
CA LYS A 130 2.26 -1.73 -15.45
C LYS A 130 3.29 -0.84 -16.15
N TRP A 131 4.45 -1.42 -16.49
CA TRP A 131 5.51 -0.71 -17.23
C TRP A 131 6.35 -1.69 -18.06
N ARG A 132 7.39 -1.17 -18.72
CA ARG A 132 8.36 -1.98 -19.47
C ARG A 132 9.78 -1.68 -18.99
N ARG A 133 10.60 -2.73 -18.86
CA ARG A 133 12.03 -2.63 -18.55
C ARG A 133 12.79 -3.57 -19.50
N ARG A 134 13.70 -3.01 -20.30
CA ARG A 134 14.46 -3.76 -21.33
C ARG A 134 13.54 -4.58 -22.26
N GLY A 135 12.47 -3.95 -22.75
CA GLY A 135 11.50 -4.57 -23.67
C GLY A 135 10.47 -5.53 -23.03
N LEU A 136 10.71 -5.98 -21.80
CA LEU A 136 9.84 -6.93 -21.11
C LEU A 136 8.73 -6.21 -20.33
N PRO A 137 7.50 -6.75 -20.30
CA PRO A 137 6.41 -6.24 -19.48
C PRO A 137 6.63 -6.54 -17.99
N TRP A 138 6.37 -5.55 -17.15
CA TRP A 138 6.46 -5.61 -15.69
C TRP A 138 5.18 -5.07 -15.06
N TYR A 139 4.91 -5.49 -13.84
CA TYR A 139 3.78 -5.01 -13.07
C TYR A 139 4.06 -4.97 -11.57
N ALA A 140 3.31 -4.11 -10.88
CA ALA A 140 3.21 -4.06 -9.44
C ALA A 140 1.73 -4.15 -9.04
N LYS A 141 1.40 -5.03 -8.09
CA LYS A 141 0.02 -5.18 -7.60
C LYS A 141 -0.02 -5.46 -6.11
N ALA A 142 -1.14 -5.10 -5.50
CA ALA A 142 -1.45 -5.54 -4.14
C ALA A 142 -1.58 -7.07 -4.09
N LEU A 143 -1.03 -7.69 -3.06
CA LEU A 143 -1.38 -9.05 -2.69
C LEU A 143 -2.53 -9.05 -1.68
N PRO A 144 -3.40 -10.08 -1.73
CA PRO A 144 -4.36 -10.30 -0.66
C PRO A 144 -3.58 -10.49 0.65
N SER A 145 -3.92 -9.69 1.65
CA SER A 145 -3.48 -9.96 3.02
C SER A 145 -4.11 -11.28 3.47
N SER A 146 -3.34 -12.13 4.15
CA SER A 146 -3.85 -13.34 4.80
C SER A 146 -4.65 -13.04 6.07
N GLY A 147 -4.61 -11.79 6.55
CA GLY A 147 -5.40 -11.31 7.68
C GLY A 147 -6.88 -11.09 7.33
N ARG A 148 -7.73 -11.07 8.35
CA ARG A 148 -9.15 -10.73 8.17
C ARG A 148 -9.25 -9.22 7.89
N PRO A 149 -10.09 -8.75 6.95
CA PRO A 149 -10.37 -7.33 6.77
C PRO A 149 -10.66 -6.61 8.08
N GLY A 150 -9.83 -5.63 8.42
CA GLY A 150 -9.95 -4.88 9.68
C GLY A 150 -9.40 -5.58 10.93
N SER A 151 -8.74 -6.73 10.82
CA SER A 151 -7.88 -7.24 11.89
C SER A 151 -6.49 -6.58 11.81
N GLY A 152 -5.84 -6.39 12.95
CA GLY A 152 -4.45 -5.91 13.01
C GLY A 152 -3.43 -6.84 12.36
N ASP A 153 -3.86 -7.98 11.82
CA ASP A 153 -3.02 -8.94 11.09
C ASP A 153 -2.89 -8.59 9.61
N GLU A 154 -3.60 -7.56 9.13
CA GLU A 154 -3.46 -7.09 7.77
C GLU A 154 -2.14 -6.38 7.53
N ARG A 155 -1.34 -6.89 6.59
CA ARG A 155 0.00 -6.38 6.32
C ARG A 155 0.12 -5.83 4.90
N PHE A 156 0.93 -4.78 4.75
CA PHE A 156 1.38 -4.30 3.45
C PHE A 156 2.12 -5.40 2.69
N ALA A 157 1.68 -5.67 1.46
CA ALA A 157 2.31 -6.64 0.58
C ALA A 157 2.17 -6.21 -0.89
N LEU A 158 3.26 -5.72 -1.48
CA LEU A 158 3.33 -5.30 -2.88
C LEU A 158 4.11 -6.33 -3.69
N GLN A 159 3.45 -7.01 -4.63
CA GLN A 159 4.13 -7.90 -5.57
C GLN A 159 4.66 -7.09 -6.76
N VAL A 160 5.97 -7.11 -6.97
CA VAL A 160 6.63 -6.59 -8.17
C VAL A 160 7.12 -7.79 -8.98
N SER A 161 6.75 -7.87 -10.26
CA SER A 161 7.23 -8.98 -11.08
C SER A 161 7.20 -8.68 -12.58
N LYS A 162 7.97 -9.49 -13.30
CA LYS A 162 7.96 -9.55 -14.75
C LYS A 162 6.82 -10.44 -15.22
N THR A 163 6.16 -10.06 -16.29
CA THR A 163 5.23 -10.98 -16.98
C THR A 163 6.03 -11.98 -17.79
N ASP A 164 5.93 -13.27 -17.44
CA ASP A 164 6.42 -14.34 -18.28
C ASP A 164 5.48 -14.53 -19.48
N LEU A 165 5.90 -14.00 -20.63
CA LEU A 165 5.19 -14.11 -21.91
C LEU A 165 4.84 -15.57 -22.28
N VAL A 166 5.61 -16.55 -21.79
CA VAL A 166 5.39 -17.97 -22.09
C VAL A 166 4.08 -18.50 -21.47
N LYS A 167 3.69 -18.04 -20.27
CA LYS A 167 2.41 -18.46 -19.65
C LYS A 167 1.19 -17.83 -20.32
N ALA A 168 1.35 -16.69 -21.00
CA ALA A 168 0.25 -15.98 -21.65
C ALA A 168 -0.18 -16.61 -22.99
N VAL A 169 0.72 -17.35 -23.67
CA VAL A 169 0.41 -17.99 -24.96
C VAL A 169 -0.29 -19.34 -24.80
N VAL A 170 -0.02 -20.07 -23.71
CA VAL A 170 -0.64 -21.38 -23.45
C VAL A 170 -2.12 -21.27 -23.02
N GLY A 171 -2.57 -20.07 -22.62
CA GLY A 171 -3.95 -19.81 -22.22
C GLY A 171 -4.92 -19.50 -23.36
N ARG A 172 -4.50 -19.56 -24.63
CA ARG A 172 -5.38 -19.34 -25.79
C ARG A 172 -5.84 -20.71 -26.32
N PRO A 173 -7.05 -21.20 -25.98
CA PRO A 173 -7.61 -22.33 -26.72
C PRO A 173 -7.75 -21.89 -28.18
N ALA A 174 -7.12 -22.65 -29.08
CA ALA A 174 -7.33 -22.54 -30.51
C ALA A 174 -8.77 -22.97 -30.82
N THR A 175 -9.70 -22.04 -30.81
CA THR A 175 -11.02 -22.27 -31.42
C THR A 175 -10.93 -21.89 -32.89
N SER A 176 -10.42 -22.82 -33.69
CA SER A 176 -10.67 -22.86 -35.13
C SER A 176 -11.21 -24.23 -35.49
N ALA A 177 -12.50 -24.29 -35.78
CA ALA A 177 -13.02 -25.13 -36.85
C ALA A 177 -14.39 -24.57 -37.27
N LEU A 178 -14.41 -24.00 -38.46
CA LEU A 178 -15.63 -23.73 -39.23
C LEU A 178 -16.42 -25.04 -39.42
N SER A 179 -17.74 -24.95 -39.33
CA SER A 179 -18.64 -25.88 -40.01
C SER A 179 -19.77 -25.07 -40.64
N TRP A 180 -19.79 -25.06 -41.96
CA TRP A 180 -20.91 -24.57 -42.78
C TRP A 180 -22.04 -25.60 -42.70
N GLY A 181 -23.22 -25.16 -42.26
CA GLY A 181 -24.43 -25.98 -42.17
C GLY A 181 -25.62 -25.24 -42.78
N THR A 182 -26.01 -25.72 -43.94
CA THR A 182 -27.05 -25.23 -44.87
C THR A 182 -28.46 -25.14 -44.26
N HIS A 183 -29.22 -24.14 -44.72
CA HIS A 183 -30.67 -23.93 -44.69
C HIS A 183 -31.58 -25.07 -44.19
N GLN A 184 -32.55 -24.72 -43.34
CA GLN A 184 -33.96 -25.09 -43.55
C GLN A 184 -34.90 -24.00 -43.02
N VAL A 185 -35.76 -23.54 -43.92
CA VAL A 185 -36.86 -22.59 -43.71
C VAL A 185 -38.02 -23.35 -43.05
N LYS A 186 -38.65 -22.78 -42.01
CA LYS A 186 -40.05 -23.09 -41.72
C LYS A 186 -40.81 -21.84 -41.28
N SER A 187 -41.78 -21.51 -42.12
CA SER A 187 -42.80 -20.49 -41.98
C SER A 187 -43.70 -20.71 -40.76
N GLY A 188 -44.12 -19.61 -40.13
CA GLY A 188 -45.22 -19.58 -39.16
C GLY A 188 -45.46 -18.16 -38.64
N ALA A 189 -46.27 -17.40 -39.37
CA ALA A 189 -46.80 -16.07 -39.01
C ALA A 189 -48.01 -16.21 -38.04
N PRO A 190 -48.80 -15.15 -37.71
CA PRO A 190 -48.54 -13.70 -37.50
C PRO A 190 -49.16 -13.20 -36.16
N TYR A 191 -49.36 -11.86 -36.04
CA TYR A 191 -50.19 -11.09 -35.07
C TYR A 191 -49.43 -10.60 -33.81
N LYS A 192 -49.45 -9.32 -33.39
CA LYS A 192 -50.45 -8.22 -33.48
C LYS A 192 -49.83 -6.82 -33.57
N ASP A 193 -50.57 -5.96 -34.26
CA ASP A 193 -50.55 -4.49 -34.22
C ASP A 193 -50.54 -3.91 -32.81
N LEU A 194 -49.79 -2.81 -32.63
CA LEU A 194 -50.11 -1.74 -31.68
C LEU A 194 -49.72 -0.39 -32.31
N THR A 195 -50.72 0.28 -32.86
CA THR A 195 -50.73 1.70 -33.22
C THR A 195 -50.75 2.55 -31.96
N PHE A 196 -50.01 3.66 -31.95
CA PHE A 196 -50.26 4.80 -31.06
C PHE A 196 -50.26 6.11 -31.87
N PRO A 197 -51.07 7.11 -31.46
CA PRO A 197 -51.21 8.40 -32.12
C PRO A 197 -49.98 9.32 -31.97
#